data_AF-A0A093GVU9-F1
#
_entry.id   AF-A0A093GVU9-F1
#
_cell.length_a   1.000
_cell.length_b   1.000
_cell.length_c   1.000
_cell.angle_alpha   90.00
_cell.angle_beta   90.00
_cell.angle_gamma   90.00
#
_symmetry.space_group_name_H-M   'P 1'
#
loop_
_entity.id
_entity.type
_entity.pdbx_description
1 polymer ?
#
loop_
_entity_poly.entity_id
_entity_poly.type
_entity_poly.pdbx_seq_one_letter_code
_entity_poly.pdbx_strand_id
1 'polypeptide(L)'
;LPVAAGRHTRDRAQQRLPPVDAECRSYAEGMARLPRMEPRAGTEIRFTELPEQMYPEGATPEEITRHSMDLSYALERVIERRYASQPLDLLAELQFAFICFLVGNVYDAFEHWKRLLNLLCRSEEAMGRHQELYTSLISVLYHQLNEIPADFFVDIVSQDNFLTSTLQVFFSCTCSGAVDRALRTKAEKFKAHLTKKFQWDFEAEPEDCAPVVVELPQGV
;
A
#
# COMPACT_ATOMS: atom_id res chain seq x y z
N LEU A 1 -32.17 14.39 -10.74
CA LEU A 1 -33.47 13.90 -10.24
C LEU A 1 -33.32 13.57 -8.76
N PRO A 2 -34.27 13.93 -7.88
CA PRO A 2 -34.17 13.61 -6.46
C PRO A 2 -34.19 12.09 -6.28
N VAL A 3 -33.16 11.55 -5.62
CA VAL A 3 -33.04 10.11 -5.33
C VAL A 3 -33.90 9.82 -4.10
N ALA A 4 -35.10 9.29 -4.32
CA ALA A 4 -35.93 8.79 -3.22
C ALA A 4 -35.15 7.69 -2.46
N ALA A 5 -35.29 7.63 -1.13
CA ALA A 5 -34.45 6.82 -0.23
C ALA A 5 -34.46 5.30 -0.50
N GLY A 6 -35.28 4.81 -1.44
CA GLY A 6 -35.24 3.44 -1.96
C GLY A 6 -35.51 2.36 -0.91
N ARG A 7 -36.16 2.72 0.21
CA ARG A 7 -36.38 1.83 1.35
C ARG A 7 -37.57 0.91 1.13
N HIS A 8 -38.50 1.29 0.25
CA HIS A 8 -39.71 0.52 -0.05
C HIS A 8 -39.89 0.30 -1.55
N THR A 9 -40.53 -0.81 -1.92
CA THR A 9 -40.85 -1.16 -3.32
C THR A 9 -41.64 -0.05 -4.04
N ARG A 10 -42.39 0.75 -3.28
CA ARG A 10 -43.15 1.92 -3.78
C ARG A 10 -42.26 3.09 -4.20
N ASP A 11 -41.09 3.25 -3.57
CA ASP A 11 -40.12 4.31 -3.90
C ASP A 11 -39.53 4.06 -5.29
N ARG A 12 -39.32 2.78 -5.65
CA ARG A 12 -38.86 2.35 -6.98
C ARG A 12 -39.89 2.67 -8.08
N ALA A 13 -41.19 2.58 -7.77
CA ALA A 13 -42.26 2.93 -8.70
C ALA A 13 -42.36 4.45 -8.94
N GLN A 14 -42.06 5.27 -7.93
CA GLN A 14 -42.03 6.74 -8.06
C GLN A 14 -40.84 7.24 -8.89
N GLN A 15 -39.74 6.50 -8.92
CA GLN A 15 -38.52 6.88 -9.65
C GLN A 15 -38.65 6.75 -11.18
N ARG A 16 -39.70 6.11 -11.72
CA ARG A 16 -39.94 5.89 -13.16
C ARG A 16 -38.68 5.48 -13.93
N LEU A 17 -37.84 4.65 -13.33
CA LEU A 17 -36.64 4.15 -13.99
C LEU A 17 -37.06 3.20 -15.13
N PRO A 18 -36.37 3.23 -16.27
CA PRO A 18 -36.59 2.26 -17.34
C PRO A 18 -36.35 0.82 -16.83
N PRO A 19 -36.95 -0.20 -17.46
CA PRO A 19 -36.69 -1.60 -17.16
C PRO A 19 -35.19 -1.91 -17.15
N VAL A 20 -34.75 -2.83 -16.27
CA VAL A 20 -33.33 -3.17 -16.09
C VAL A 20 -32.69 -3.72 -17.37
N ASP A 21 -33.51 -4.34 -18.22
CA ASP A 21 -33.18 -4.93 -19.51
C ASP A 21 -33.29 -3.96 -20.71
N ALA A 22 -33.70 -2.70 -20.49
CA ALA A 22 -33.80 -1.73 -21.56
C ALA A 22 -32.41 -1.26 -22.01
N GLU A 23 -32.09 -1.43 -23.30
CA GLU A 23 -30.84 -0.95 -23.88
C GLU A 23 -30.65 0.55 -23.66
N CYS A 24 -29.41 0.94 -23.38
CA CYS A 24 -29.02 2.35 -23.26
C CYS A 24 -28.85 2.92 -24.67
N ARG A 25 -29.50 4.05 -24.96
CA ARG A 25 -29.42 4.71 -26.28
C ARG A 25 -28.14 5.50 -26.46
N SER A 26 -27.42 5.78 -25.36
CA SER A 26 -26.11 6.43 -25.37
C SER A 26 -25.27 6.04 -24.15
N TYR A 27 -23.96 6.27 -24.23
CA TYR A 27 -23.04 6.07 -23.11
C TYR A 27 -23.39 6.95 -21.90
N ALA A 28 -23.75 8.23 -22.14
CA ALA A 28 -24.15 9.15 -21.07
C ALA A 28 -25.40 8.66 -20.32
N GLU A 29 -26.36 8.07 -21.04
CA GLU A 29 -27.52 7.43 -20.43
C GLU A 29 -27.14 6.19 -19.61
N GLY A 30 -26.22 5.37 -20.13
CA GLY A 30 -25.68 4.22 -19.40
C GLY A 30 -25.05 4.63 -18.07
N MET A 31 -24.17 5.64 -18.09
CA MET A 31 -23.53 6.17 -16.88
C MET A 31 -24.55 6.75 -15.88
N ALA A 32 -25.59 7.43 -16.37
CA ALA A 32 -26.63 8.00 -15.52
C ALA A 32 -27.55 6.94 -14.88
N ARG A 33 -27.64 5.73 -15.46
CA ARG A 33 -28.43 4.61 -14.94
C ARG A 33 -27.66 3.75 -13.93
N LEU A 34 -26.34 3.90 -13.82
CA LEU A 34 -25.55 3.16 -12.84
C LEU A 34 -25.98 3.52 -11.41
N PRO A 35 -26.01 2.54 -10.49
CA PRO A 35 -26.21 2.82 -9.08
C PRO A 35 -25.15 3.79 -8.55
N ARG A 36 -25.58 4.78 -7.77
CA ARG A 36 -24.63 5.64 -7.02
C ARG A 36 -24.14 4.86 -5.81
N MET A 37 -22.91 4.38 -5.89
CA MET A 37 -22.25 3.64 -4.82
C MET A 37 -21.64 4.63 -3.82
N GLU A 38 -22.48 5.32 -3.06
CA GLU A 38 -22.04 6.22 -1.99
C GLU A 38 -22.08 5.49 -0.64
N PRO A 39 -21.02 5.57 0.19
CA PRO A 39 -21.04 5.05 1.54
C PRO A 39 -22.19 5.67 2.35
N ARG A 40 -22.80 4.88 3.23
CA ARG A 40 -23.75 5.44 4.18
C ARG A 40 -22.98 6.23 5.23
N ALA A 41 -23.48 7.41 5.58
CA ALA A 41 -22.87 8.22 6.62
C ALA A 41 -22.68 7.39 7.91
N GLY A 42 -21.45 7.38 8.43
CA GLY A 42 -21.07 6.61 9.61
C GLY A 42 -20.62 5.16 9.34
N THR A 43 -20.75 4.65 8.11
CA THR A 43 -20.20 3.34 7.71
C THR A 43 -18.89 3.47 6.92
N GLU A 44 -18.40 4.69 6.74
CA GLU A 44 -17.14 4.97 6.05
C GLU A 44 -15.96 4.44 6.85
N ILE A 45 -15.06 3.73 6.16
CA ILE A 45 -13.77 3.38 6.71
C ILE A 45 -12.90 4.65 6.66
N ARG A 46 -12.48 5.12 7.84
CA ARG A 46 -11.73 6.37 7.99
C ARG A 46 -10.26 6.07 8.25
N PHE A 47 -9.55 5.70 7.20
CA PHE A 47 -8.11 5.53 7.24
C PHE A 47 -7.39 6.86 7.51
N THR A 48 -6.16 6.77 7.98
CA THR A 48 -5.28 7.93 8.11
C THR A 48 -4.91 8.46 6.73
N GLU A 49 -5.09 9.77 6.54
CA GLU A 49 -4.64 10.44 5.32
C GLU A 49 -3.11 10.47 5.28
N LEU A 50 -2.54 9.70 4.35
CA LEU A 50 -1.10 9.67 4.12
C LEU A 50 -0.68 10.91 3.30
N PRO A 51 0.46 11.54 3.63
CA PRO A 51 0.94 12.71 2.90
C PRO A 51 1.06 12.43 1.40
N GLU A 52 0.54 13.32 0.56
CA GLU A 52 0.82 13.27 -0.88
C GLU A 52 2.23 13.81 -1.17
N GLN A 53 2.65 14.82 -0.41
CA GLN A 53 3.97 15.41 -0.48
C GLN A 53 4.87 14.84 0.62
N MET A 54 5.92 14.13 0.19
CA MET A 54 6.87 13.43 1.07
C MET A 54 8.00 14.32 1.60
N TYR A 55 8.01 15.60 1.24
CA TYR A 55 9.05 16.57 1.61
C TYR A 55 8.44 17.83 2.23
N PRO A 56 9.22 18.64 2.98
CA PRO A 56 8.76 19.91 3.54
C PRO A 56 8.29 20.92 2.49
N GLU A 57 7.41 21.83 2.87
CA GLU A 57 7.05 22.97 2.02
C GLU A 57 8.27 23.88 1.80
N GLY A 58 8.52 24.25 0.54
CA GLY A 58 9.68 25.06 0.18
C GLY A 58 11.02 24.31 0.15
N ALA A 59 10.99 22.97 0.17
CA ALA A 59 12.20 22.15 0.08
C ALA A 59 13.01 22.46 -1.19
N THR A 60 14.33 22.51 -1.04
CA THR A 60 15.26 22.61 -2.17
C THR A 60 15.24 21.32 -3.02
N PRO A 61 15.68 21.36 -4.30
CA PRO A 61 15.73 20.15 -5.14
C PRO A 61 16.54 18.99 -4.52
N GLU A 62 17.59 19.31 -3.77
CA GLU A 62 18.39 18.35 -3.02
C GLU A 62 17.56 17.69 -1.90
N GLU A 63 16.84 18.48 -1.11
CA GLU A 63 15.97 17.98 -0.05
C GLU A 63 14.79 17.17 -0.58
N ILE A 64 14.22 17.58 -1.72
CA ILE A 64 13.17 16.81 -2.42
C ILE A 64 13.69 15.43 -2.76
N THR A 65 14.89 15.35 -3.35
CA THR A 65 15.52 14.07 -3.71
C THR A 65 15.77 13.22 -2.47
N ARG A 66 16.35 13.81 -1.42
CA ARG A 66 16.62 13.13 -0.15
C ARG A 66 15.35 12.52 0.46
N HIS A 67 14.29 13.31 0.60
CA HIS A 67 13.02 12.88 1.20
C HIS A 67 12.17 12.00 0.28
N SER A 68 12.50 11.91 -1.00
CA SER A 68 11.86 10.96 -1.92
C SER A 68 12.58 9.60 -1.94
N MET A 69 13.88 9.58 -1.66
CA MET A 69 14.65 8.34 -1.47
C MET A 69 14.32 7.71 -0.11
N ASP A 70 14.29 8.52 0.96
CA ASP A 70 13.92 8.09 2.31
C ASP A 70 12.64 8.77 2.79
N LEU A 71 11.59 7.98 2.98
CA LEU A 71 10.26 8.42 3.40
C LEU A 71 10.15 8.64 4.92
N SER A 72 11.26 8.53 5.67
CA SER A 72 11.28 8.70 7.13
C SER A 72 10.64 10.00 7.60
N TYR A 73 10.86 11.11 6.89
CA TYR A 73 10.21 12.38 7.21
C TYR A 73 8.67 12.30 7.11
N ALA A 74 8.16 11.67 6.06
CA ALA A 74 6.72 11.50 5.86
C ALA A 74 6.12 10.55 6.91
N LEU A 75 6.83 9.47 7.24
CA LEU A 75 6.41 8.52 8.28
C LEU A 75 6.32 9.20 9.65
N GLU A 76 7.34 9.96 10.05
CA GLU A 76 7.31 10.69 11.32
C GLU A 76 6.13 11.66 11.39
N ARG A 77 5.84 12.38 10.31
CA ARG A 77 4.67 13.26 10.27
C ARG A 77 3.35 12.51 10.48
N VAL A 78 3.23 11.29 9.93
CA VAL A 78 2.05 10.46 10.16
C VAL A 78 1.97 10.03 11.63
N ILE A 79 3.09 9.56 12.19
CA ILE A 79 3.18 9.14 13.58
C ILE A 79 2.84 10.31 14.52
N GLU A 80 3.48 11.47 14.36
CA GLU A 80 3.26 12.66 15.19
C GLU A 80 1.82 13.19 15.11
N ARG A 81 1.16 13.10 13.95
CA ARG A 81 -0.19 13.64 13.76
C ARG A 81 -1.30 12.74 14.28
N ARG A 82 -1.15 11.41 14.17
CA ARG A 82 -2.24 10.47 14.44
C ARG A 82 -1.90 9.41 15.50
N TYR A 83 -0.62 9.15 15.75
CA TYR A 83 -0.15 8.05 16.59
C TYR A 83 0.87 8.50 17.65
N ALA A 84 0.90 9.80 17.99
CA ALA A 84 1.93 10.37 18.87
C ALA A 84 2.00 9.69 20.24
N SER A 85 0.87 9.20 20.75
CA SER A 85 0.81 8.48 22.02
C SER A 85 1.32 7.04 21.92
N GLN A 86 1.16 6.39 20.77
CA GLN A 86 1.45 4.97 20.58
C GLN A 86 1.78 4.68 19.10
N PRO A 87 3.07 4.76 18.69
CA PRO A 87 3.46 4.52 17.29
C PRO A 87 3.08 3.13 16.76
N LEU A 88 2.97 2.13 17.64
CA LEU A 88 2.53 0.77 17.28
C LEU A 88 1.10 0.71 16.76
N ASP A 89 0.24 1.70 17.05
CA ASP A 89 -1.13 1.76 16.53
C ASP A 89 -1.17 1.95 15.01
N LEU A 90 -0.08 2.43 14.40
CA LEU A 90 0.10 2.43 12.95
C LEU A 90 0.04 1.01 12.37
N LEU A 91 0.58 0.01 13.09
CA LEU A 91 0.47 -1.40 12.68
C LEU A 91 -0.94 -1.93 12.87
N ALA A 92 -1.69 -1.42 13.84
CA ALA A 92 -3.10 -1.77 13.99
C ALA A 92 -3.91 -1.28 12.77
N GLU A 93 -3.65 -0.07 12.28
CA GLU A 93 -4.27 0.42 11.04
C GLU A 93 -3.84 -0.40 9.81
N LEU A 94 -2.55 -0.77 9.71
CA LEU A 94 -2.06 -1.66 8.66
C LEU A 94 -2.77 -3.03 8.68
N GLN A 95 -2.94 -3.64 9.85
CA GLN A 95 -3.64 -4.91 10.02
C GLN A 95 -5.12 -4.78 9.70
N PHE A 96 -5.77 -3.70 10.14
CA PHE A 96 -7.16 -3.45 9.85
C PHE A 96 -7.41 -3.27 8.35
N ALA A 97 -6.55 -2.50 7.66
CA ALA A 97 -6.59 -2.37 6.20
C ALA A 97 -6.46 -3.72 5.50
N PHE A 98 -5.52 -4.56 5.93
CA PHE A 98 -5.36 -5.92 5.40
C PHE A 98 -6.62 -6.79 5.57
N ILE A 99 -7.27 -6.75 6.73
CA ILE A 99 -8.50 -7.53 6.97
C ILE A 99 -9.66 -7.01 6.12
N CYS A 100 -9.85 -5.68 6.05
CA CYS A 100 -10.88 -5.07 5.21
C CYS A 100 -10.68 -5.38 3.72
N PHE A 101 -9.42 -5.45 3.30
CA PHE A 101 -9.05 -5.90 1.98
C PHE A 101 -9.39 -7.39 1.77
N LEU A 102 -8.83 -8.28 2.58
CA LEU A 102 -8.88 -9.72 2.33
C LEU A 102 -10.29 -10.31 2.54
N VAL A 103 -10.97 -9.90 3.62
CA VAL A 103 -12.30 -10.42 4.00
C VAL A 103 -13.39 -9.54 3.41
N GLY A 104 -13.22 -8.22 3.52
CA GLY A 104 -14.22 -7.25 3.06
C GLY A 104 -14.20 -7.00 1.56
N ASN A 105 -13.17 -7.47 0.84
CA ASN A 105 -12.95 -7.20 -0.59
C ASN A 105 -13.01 -5.70 -0.91
N VAL A 106 -12.57 -4.86 0.04
CA VAL A 106 -12.57 -3.40 -0.09
C VAL A 106 -11.29 -2.97 -0.80
N TYR A 107 -11.41 -2.53 -2.05
CA TYR A 107 -10.26 -2.08 -2.85
C TYR A 107 -9.51 -0.90 -2.22
N ASP A 108 -10.23 0.07 -1.65
CA ASP A 108 -9.59 1.22 -0.97
C ASP A 108 -8.70 0.77 0.20
N ALA A 109 -9.05 -0.33 0.87
CA ALA A 109 -8.25 -0.90 1.95
C ALA A 109 -6.98 -1.59 1.43
N PHE A 110 -7.02 -2.17 0.22
CA PHE A 110 -5.83 -2.69 -0.46
C PHE A 110 -4.85 -1.58 -0.81
N GLU A 111 -5.34 -0.51 -1.43
CA GLU A 111 -4.52 0.65 -1.78
C GLU A 111 -3.93 1.32 -0.54
N HIS A 112 -4.71 1.41 0.55
CA HIS A 112 -4.20 1.91 1.82
C HIS A 112 -3.12 1.01 2.43
N TRP A 113 -3.34 -0.32 2.46
CA TRP A 113 -2.36 -1.30 2.92
C TRP A 113 -1.05 -1.20 2.12
N LYS A 114 -1.13 -1.10 0.78
CA LYS A 114 0.02 -0.87 -0.10
C LYS A 114 0.77 0.41 0.24
N ARG A 115 0.07 1.53 0.37
CA ARG A 115 0.69 2.83 0.66
C ARG A 115 1.35 2.87 2.03
N LEU A 116 0.72 2.29 3.06
CA LEU A 116 1.30 2.17 4.40
C LEU A 116 2.55 1.29 4.38
N LEU A 117 2.50 0.14 3.69
CA LEU A 117 3.64 -0.75 3.59
C LEU A 117 4.81 -0.07 2.89
N ASN A 118 4.57 0.60 1.78
CA ASN A 118 5.59 1.36 1.06
C ASN A 118 6.21 2.47 1.93
N LEU A 119 5.39 3.21 2.69
CA LEU A 119 5.86 4.25 3.62
C LEU A 119 6.78 3.64 4.70
N LEU A 120 6.36 2.54 5.33
CA LEU A 120 7.15 1.87 6.36
C LEU A 120 8.47 1.31 5.80
N CYS A 121 8.40 0.61 4.66
CA CYS A 121 9.54 -0.09 4.09
C CYS A 121 10.62 0.82 3.49
N ARG A 122 10.27 2.03 3.06
CA ARG A 122 11.19 3.03 2.50
C ARG A 122 11.64 4.10 3.51
N SER A 123 11.46 3.87 4.80
CA SER A 123 11.82 4.82 5.85
C SER A 123 13.05 4.35 6.63
N GLU A 124 14.24 4.49 6.04
CA GLU A 124 15.49 3.94 6.59
C GLU A 124 15.89 4.61 7.92
N GLU A 125 15.93 5.94 7.98
CA GLU A 125 16.25 6.67 9.22
C GLU A 125 15.24 6.37 10.35
N ALA A 126 13.97 6.11 10.02
CA ALA A 126 12.94 5.75 10.99
C ALA A 126 13.16 4.35 11.57
N MET A 127 13.80 3.42 10.84
CA MET A 127 14.11 2.07 11.35
C MET A 127 15.02 2.10 12.57
N GLY A 128 16.02 2.99 12.57
CA GLY A 128 16.91 3.17 13.71
C GLY A 128 16.19 3.72 14.95
N ARG A 129 15.19 4.59 14.75
CA ARG A 129 14.43 5.26 15.82
C ARG A 129 13.30 4.39 16.39
N HIS A 130 12.59 3.65 15.54
CA HIS A 130 11.39 2.89 15.90
C HIS A 130 11.62 1.37 15.79
N GLN A 131 12.69 0.84 16.38
CA GLN A 131 13.07 -0.58 16.22
C GLN A 131 11.99 -1.57 16.64
N GLU A 132 11.22 -1.25 17.69
CA GLU A 132 10.08 -2.08 18.15
C GLU A 132 8.96 -2.12 17.10
N LEU A 133 8.67 -1.00 16.45
CA LEU A 133 7.71 -0.90 15.36
C LEU A 133 8.09 -1.84 14.22
N TYR A 134 9.35 -1.81 13.80
CA TYR A 134 9.83 -2.65 12.69
C TYR A 134 9.97 -4.13 13.06
N THR A 135 10.35 -4.43 14.30
CA THR A 135 10.33 -5.80 14.83
C THR A 135 8.91 -6.36 14.80
N SER A 136 7.92 -5.55 15.21
CA SER A 136 6.51 -5.92 15.17
C SER A 136 5.99 -6.02 13.75
N LEU A 137 6.40 -5.10 12.85
CA LEU A 137 6.05 -5.12 11.43
C LEU A 137 6.44 -6.44 10.76
N ILE A 138 7.66 -6.94 10.98
CA ILE A 138 8.09 -8.24 10.43
C ILE A 138 7.17 -9.36 10.92
N SER A 139 6.80 -9.36 12.20
CA SER A 139 5.87 -10.35 12.74
C SER A 139 4.48 -10.21 12.09
N VAL A 140 3.98 -9.00 11.88
CA VAL A 140 2.69 -8.74 11.22
C VAL A 140 2.71 -9.27 9.79
N LEU A 141 3.71 -8.89 8.99
CA LEU A 141 3.83 -9.30 7.59
C LEU A 141 4.01 -10.81 7.44
N TYR A 142 4.77 -11.44 8.33
CA TYR A 142 4.90 -12.90 8.35
C TYR A 142 3.54 -13.60 8.46
N HIS A 143 2.67 -13.16 9.38
CA HIS A 143 1.36 -13.77 9.52
C HIS A 143 0.43 -13.38 8.38
N GLN A 144 0.38 -12.10 7.97
CA GLN A 144 -0.48 -11.63 6.88
C GLN A 144 -0.23 -12.41 5.59
N LEU A 145 1.03 -12.53 5.16
CA LEU A 145 1.38 -13.23 3.92
C LEU A 145 1.05 -14.73 3.97
N ASN A 146 0.97 -15.32 5.17
CA ASN A 146 0.57 -16.72 5.34
C ASN A 146 -0.95 -16.93 5.24
N GLU A 147 -1.74 -15.89 5.48
CA GLU A 147 -3.21 -15.95 5.41
C GLU A 147 -3.76 -15.61 4.01
N ILE A 148 -2.94 -15.06 3.11
CA ILE A 148 -3.38 -14.75 1.74
C ILE A 148 -3.63 -16.06 0.96
N PRO A 149 -4.85 -16.28 0.44
CA PRO A 149 -5.16 -17.40 -0.43
C PRO A 149 -4.30 -17.41 -1.70
N ALA A 150 -3.95 -18.60 -2.21
CA ALA A 150 -3.00 -18.73 -3.31
C ALA A 150 -3.45 -18.05 -4.61
N ASP A 151 -4.75 -18.08 -4.91
CA ASP A 151 -5.38 -17.38 -6.03
C ASP A 151 -5.25 -15.87 -5.87
N PHE A 152 -5.57 -15.35 -4.69
CA PHE A 152 -5.47 -13.93 -4.39
C PHE A 152 -4.01 -13.43 -4.43
N PHE A 153 -3.08 -14.27 -3.98
CA PHE A 153 -1.65 -13.97 -3.98
C PHE A 153 -1.11 -13.76 -5.41
N VAL A 154 -1.57 -14.57 -6.38
CA VAL A 154 -1.19 -14.38 -7.79
C VAL A 154 -1.65 -13.02 -8.28
N ASP A 155 -2.86 -12.57 -7.97
CA ASP A 155 -3.37 -11.27 -8.40
C ASP A 155 -2.59 -10.09 -7.77
N ILE A 156 -2.28 -10.19 -6.47
CA ILE A 156 -1.43 -9.22 -5.76
C ILE A 156 -0.03 -9.11 -6.37
N VAL A 157 0.55 -10.25 -6.77
CA VAL A 157 1.94 -10.37 -7.23
C VAL A 157 2.07 -10.16 -8.75
N SER A 158 1.04 -10.48 -9.52
CA SER A 158 1.03 -10.35 -10.99
C SER A 158 0.82 -8.91 -11.47
N GLN A 159 0.19 -8.05 -10.66
CA GLN A 159 0.09 -6.61 -10.91
C GLN A 159 1.28 -5.87 -10.28
N ASP A 160 2.40 -5.81 -11.01
CA ASP A 160 3.63 -5.08 -10.64
C ASP A 160 4.36 -5.55 -9.37
N ASN A 161 4.12 -6.79 -8.93
CA ASN A 161 4.77 -7.45 -7.79
C ASN A 161 5.21 -6.50 -6.67
N PHE A 162 4.32 -5.61 -6.24
CA PHE A 162 4.70 -4.49 -5.38
C PHE A 162 5.24 -5.01 -4.04
N LEU A 163 4.78 -6.18 -3.58
CA LEU A 163 5.28 -6.81 -2.36
C LEU A 163 6.76 -7.15 -2.48
N THR A 164 7.17 -7.76 -3.58
CA THR A 164 8.58 -8.15 -3.76
C THR A 164 9.46 -6.91 -3.84
N SER A 165 9.07 -5.89 -4.64
CA SER A 165 9.85 -4.65 -4.76
C SER A 165 9.90 -3.86 -3.44
N THR A 166 8.77 -3.74 -2.74
CA THR A 166 8.71 -3.03 -1.45
C THR A 166 9.54 -3.74 -0.38
N LEU A 167 9.47 -5.07 -0.31
CA LEU A 167 10.24 -5.87 0.64
C LEU A 167 11.73 -5.94 0.29
N GLN A 168 12.08 -5.90 -1.00
CA GLN A 168 13.47 -5.78 -1.45
C GLN A 168 14.11 -4.49 -0.91
N VAL A 169 13.40 -3.36 -1.03
CA VAL A 169 13.85 -2.08 -0.45
C VAL A 169 13.94 -2.19 1.07
N PHE A 170 12.94 -2.78 1.73
CA PHE A 170 12.96 -3.01 3.18
C PHE A 170 14.21 -3.78 3.63
N PHE A 171 14.52 -4.91 2.99
CA PHE A 171 15.70 -5.69 3.34
C PHE A 171 17.00 -4.92 3.10
N SER A 172 17.08 -4.16 2.00
CA SER A 172 18.21 -3.29 1.71
C SER A 172 18.44 -2.24 2.81
N CYS A 173 17.37 -1.59 3.28
CA CYS A 173 17.43 -0.65 4.40
C CYS A 173 17.85 -1.33 5.72
N THR A 174 17.39 -2.57 5.99
CA THR A 174 17.77 -3.29 7.24
C THR A 174 19.24 -3.70 7.29
N CYS A 175 19.89 -3.80 6.13
CA CYS A 175 21.32 -4.05 6.03
C CYS A 175 22.16 -2.81 6.38
N SER A 176 21.56 -1.62 6.44
CA SER A 176 22.27 -0.39 6.76
C SER A 176 22.72 -0.32 8.22
N GLY A 177 23.70 0.54 8.50
CA GLY A 177 24.35 0.64 9.82
C GLY A 177 23.46 1.15 10.95
N ALA A 178 22.28 1.69 10.64
CA ALA A 178 21.36 2.28 11.63
C ALA A 178 20.52 1.26 12.41
N VAL A 179 20.45 0.02 11.92
CA VAL A 179 19.58 -1.03 12.47
C VAL A 179 20.33 -1.94 13.44
N ASP A 180 19.69 -2.27 14.57
CA ASP A 180 20.29 -3.13 15.58
C ASP A 180 20.43 -4.59 15.11
N ARG A 181 21.25 -5.36 15.82
CA ARG A 181 21.53 -6.75 15.44
C ARG A 181 20.28 -7.64 15.53
N ALA A 182 19.37 -7.37 16.46
CA ALA A 182 18.18 -8.20 16.64
C ALA A 182 17.20 -8.03 15.47
N LEU A 183 16.89 -6.79 15.09
CA LEU A 183 16.02 -6.49 13.95
C LEU A 183 16.62 -7.01 12.66
N ARG A 184 17.92 -6.79 12.41
CA ARG A 184 18.60 -7.33 11.21
C ARG A 184 18.51 -8.86 11.14
N THR A 185 18.79 -9.56 12.24
CA THR A 185 18.69 -11.02 12.29
C THR A 185 17.26 -11.51 12.02
N LYS A 186 16.25 -10.77 12.49
CA LYS A 186 14.84 -11.10 12.26
C LYS A 186 14.44 -10.83 10.80
N ALA A 187 14.92 -9.75 10.20
CA ALA A 187 14.71 -9.41 8.80
C ALA A 187 15.31 -10.48 7.87
N GLU A 188 16.54 -10.93 8.13
CA GLU A 188 17.18 -12.01 7.36
C GLU A 188 16.42 -13.33 7.43
N LYS A 189 15.94 -13.72 8.62
CA LYS A 189 15.09 -14.91 8.78
C LYS A 189 13.78 -14.78 8.01
N PHE A 190 13.21 -13.57 8.00
CA PHE A 190 11.99 -13.30 7.27
C PHE A 190 12.22 -13.37 5.76
N LYS A 191 13.28 -12.73 5.24
CA LYS A 191 13.73 -12.83 3.85
C LYS A 191 13.89 -14.28 3.41
N ALA A 192 14.66 -15.06 4.16
CA ALA A 192 14.87 -16.48 3.87
C ALA A 192 13.57 -17.30 3.88
N HIS A 193 12.63 -16.98 4.77
CA HIS A 193 11.31 -17.61 4.79
C HIS A 193 10.52 -17.30 3.51
N LEU A 194 10.47 -16.04 3.11
CA LEU A 194 9.75 -15.61 1.91
C LEU A 194 10.35 -16.22 0.64
N THR A 195 11.67 -16.19 0.49
CA THR A 195 12.36 -16.83 -0.65
C THR A 195 12.08 -18.32 -0.69
N LYS A 196 12.09 -19.01 0.46
CA LYS A 196 11.79 -20.45 0.50
C LYS A 196 10.33 -20.78 0.20
N LYS A 197 9.38 -19.99 0.74
CA LYS A 197 7.95 -20.28 0.65
C LYS A 197 7.34 -19.85 -0.68
N PHE A 198 7.70 -18.66 -1.15
CA PHE A 198 7.11 -18.01 -2.32
C PHE A 198 8.03 -17.98 -3.54
N GLN A 199 9.27 -18.48 -3.41
CA GLN A 199 10.28 -18.46 -4.48
C GLN A 199 10.61 -17.05 -4.99
N TRP A 200 10.45 -16.05 -4.11
CA TRP A 200 10.80 -14.68 -4.41
C TRP A 200 12.30 -14.44 -4.35
N ASP A 201 12.81 -13.77 -5.37
CA ASP A 201 14.19 -13.29 -5.42
C ASP A 201 14.22 -11.81 -5.00
N PHE A 202 15.04 -11.53 -3.98
CA PHE A 202 15.26 -10.18 -3.45
C PHE A 202 16.70 -9.69 -3.70
N GLU A 203 17.53 -10.50 -4.37
CA GLU A 203 18.90 -10.15 -4.75
C GLU A 203 18.99 -9.75 -6.24
N ALA A 204 17.96 -10.06 -7.02
CA ALA A 204 17.88 -9.65 -8.42
C ALA A 204 17.76 -8.12 -8.53
N GLU A 205 18.73 -7.50 -9.20
CA GLU A 205 18.62 -6.10 -9.63
C GLU A 205 17.54 -6.00 -10.72
N PRO A 206 16.60 -5.05 -10.62
CA PRO A 206 15.61 -4.83 -11.68
C PRO A 206 16.33 -4.51 -13.00
N GLU A 207 15.90 -5.11 -14.12
CA GLU A 207 16.55 -4.86 -15.42
C GLU A 207 16.52 -3.38 -15.82
N ASP A 208 15.52 -2.62 -15.36
CA ASP A 208 15.40 -1.17 -15.58
C ASP A 208 16.50 -0.34 -14.88
N CYS A 209 17.19 -0.92 -13.90
CA CYS A 209 18.34 -0.32 -13.21
C CYS A 209 19.69 -0.73 -13.86
N ALA A 210 19.68 -1.59 -14.88
CA ALA A 210 20.91 -2.00 -15.56
C ALA A 210 21.50 -0.83 -16.37
N PRO A 211 22.82 -0.64 -16.35
CA PRO A 211 23.45 0.39 -17.17
C PRO A 211 23.23 0.07 -18.65
N VAL A 212 22.88 1.10 -19.44
CA VAL A 212 22.80 0.96 -20.90
C VAL A 212 24.21 0.67 -21.42
N VAL A 213 24.43 -0.56 -21.89
CA VAL A 213 25.71 -0.98 -22.47
C VAL A 213 25.83 -0.38 -23.87
N VAL A 214 26.75 0.56 -24.04
CA VAL A 214 27.09 1.14 -25.35
C VAL A 214 28.32 0.41 -25.88
N GLU A 215 28.18 -0.28 -27.00
CA GLU A 215 29.33 -0.86 -27.70
C GLU A 215 30.21 0.27 -28.24
N LEU A 216 31.46 0.33 -27.76
CA LEU A 216 32.44 1.25 -28.29
C LEU A 216 32.94 0.73 -29.65
N PRO A 217 33.07 1.59 -30.68
CA PRO A 217 33.64 1.18 -31.95
C PRO A 217 35.05 0.64 -31.75
N GLN A 218 35.34 -0.52 -32.33
CA GLN A 218 36.67 -1.12 -32.27
C GLN A 218 37.68 -0.22 -32.99
N GLY A 219 38.56 0.42 -32.22
CA GLY A 219 39.75 1.12 -32.71
C GLY A 219 39.73 2.63 -32.54
N VAL A 220 40.39 3.09 -31.46
CA VAL A 220 41.19 4.32 -31.44
C VAL A 220 42.62 3.91 -31.11
#